data_AF-A0A2M9Q5J1-F1
#
_entry.id   AF-A0A2M9Q5J1-F1
#
_cell.length_a   1.000
_cell.length_b   1.000
_cell.length_c   1.000
_cell.angle_alpha   90.00
_cell.angle_beta   90.00
_cell.angle_gamma   90.00
#
_symmetry.space_group_name_H-M   'P 1'
#
loop_
_entity.id
_entity.type
_entity.pdbx_description
1 polymer ?
#
loop_
_entity_poly.entity_id
_entity_poly.type
_entity_poly.pdbx_seq_one_letter_code
_entity_poly.pdbx_strand_id
1 'polypeptide(L)'
;MMTYNNVMEALQWASSFLVDNGREETAARIVMQHILGTSYSEVMLRLQDVLTAEQKEKFQELIEEHASGRPVQYCLGSEEFYGRSFIVDESVLIPRPETEELVLGTINRMNKIFNDQTVKLADIGTGSGAIAISMKLECPELKVVATDLSEAALTTAQRNAQRLAADIDFRLGDLTKPLAGEKFDIVLSNPPYIAFDEAKEMSSTVLEHEPHS
;
A
#
# COMPACT_ATOMS: atom_id res chain seq x y z
N MET A 1 2.58 11.08 31.96
CA MET A 1 1.21 10.54 32.12
C MET A 1 0.38 11.17 31.02
N MET A 2 -0.25 10.38 30.15
CA MET A 2 -0.94 10.87 28.94
C MET A 2 -1.93 11.99 29.30
N THR A 3 -1.85 13.11 28.59
CA THR A 3 -2.66 14.32 28.85
C THR A 3 -3.89 14.45 27.96
N TYR A 4 -4.14 13.52 27.04
CA TYR A 4 -5.28 13.58 26.13
C TYR A 4 -6.38 12.58 26.50
N ASN A 5 -7.63 13.03 26.37
CA ASN A 5 -8.84 12.28 26.72
C ASN A 5 -9.71 11.97 25.52
N ASN A 6 -9.77 12.88 24.54
CA ASN A 6 -10.58 12.72 23.34
C ASN A 6 -9.71 12.66 22.06
N VAL A 7 -10.38 12.34 20.95
CA VAL A 7 -9.74 12.23 19.62
C VAL A 7 -9.02 13.53 19.23
N MET A 8 -9.62 14.70 19.49
CA MET A 8 -9.00 15.99 19.16
C MET A 8 -7.67 16.21 19.90
N GLU A 9 -7.66 16.01 21.21
CA GLU A 9 -6.46 16.19 22.04
C GLU A 9 -5.37 15.17 21.66
N ALA A 10 -5.76 13.94 21.30
CA ALA A 10 -4.84 12.91 20.82
C ALA A 10 -4.18 13.31 19.49
N LEU A 11 -4.98 13.80 18.53
CA LEU A 11 -4.49 14.31 17.25
C LEU A 11 -3.56 15.50 17.44
N GLN A 12 -3.91 16.47 18.29
CA GLN A 12 -3.07 17.64 18.57
C GLN A 12 -1.71 17.24 19.17
N TRP A 13 -1.72 16.33 20.14
CA TRP A 13 -0.48 15.79 20.72
C TRP A 13 0.37 15.09 19.67
N ALA A 14 -0.22 14.17 18.91
CA ALA A 14 0.50 13.38 17.92
C ALA A 14 1.06 14.24 16.78
N SER A 15 0.29 15.21 16.27
CA SER A 15 0.76 16.14 15.25
C SER A 15 1.96 16.95 15.74
N SER A 16 1.90 17.50 16.95
CA SER A 16 3.03 18.23 17.55
C SER A 16 4.25 17.32 17.73
N PHE A 17 4.05 16.13 18.30
CA PHE A 17 5.12 15.16 18.54
C PHE A 17 5.81 14.71 17.26
N LEU A 18 5.05 14.46 16.20
CA LEU A 18 5.59 14.07 14.90
C LEU A 18 6.41 15.19 14.26
N VAL A 19 5.91 16.44 14.29
CA VAL A 19 6.64 17.61 13.77
C VAL A 19 7.95 17.82 14.52
N ASP A 20 7.93 17.71 15.85
CA ASP A 20 9.15 17.83 16.69
C ASP A 20 10.20 16.74 16.38
N ASN A 21 9.77 15.59 15.85
CA ASN A 21 10.62 14.49 15.40
C ASN A 21 10.89 14.49 13.88
N GLY A 22 10.56 15.57 13.17
CA GLY A 22 10.82 15.70 11.73
C GLY A 22 9.96 14.80 10.85
N ARG A 23 8.72 14.52 11.28
CA ARG A 23 7.71 13.73 10.54
C ARG A 23 6.51 14.58 10.16
N GLU A 24 5.75 14.10 9.19
CA GLU A 24 4.53 14.76 8.73
C GLU A 24 3.37 14.57 9.72
N GLU A 25 2.72 15.67 10.06
CA GLU A 25 1.53 15.69 10.94
C GLU A 25 0.35 14.87 10.38
N THR A 26 0.30 14.64 9.06
CA THR A 26 -0.74 13.84 8.40
C THR A 26 -0.77 12.40 8.91
N ALA A 27 0.35 11.84 9.35
CA ALA A 27 0.40 10.49 9.90
C ALA A 27 -0.45 10.33 11.17
N ALA A 28 -0.58 11.38 12.00
CA ALA A 28 -1.44 11.34 13.19
C ALA A 28 -2.90 11.01 12.83
N ARG A 29 -3.40 11.64 11.77
CA ARG A 29 -4.74 11.39 11.24
C ARG A 29 -4.89 9.97 10.69
N ILE A 30 -3.90 9.49 9.94
CA ILE A 30 -3.92 8.14 9.34
C ILE A 30 -3.96 7.07 10.44
N VAL A 31 -3.12 7.20 11.48
CA VAL A 31 -3.14 6.28 12.63
C VAL A 31 -4.48 6.35 13.35
N MET A 32 -5.06 7.53 13.56
CA MET A 32 -6.36 7.66 14.22
C MET A 32 -7.49 6.98 13.43
N GLN A 33 -7.50 7.14 12.10
CA GLN A 33 -8.44 6.43 11.22
C GLN A 33 -8.33 4.92 11.39
N HIS A 34 -7.09 4.39 11.46
CA HIS A 34 -6.85 2.97 11.71
C HIS A 34 -7.35 2.52 13.08
N ILE A 35 -7.06 3.27 14.15
CA ILE A 35 -7.49 2.94 15.52
C ILE A 35 -9.01 2.90 15.66
N LEU A 36 -9.71 3.82 15.02
CA LEU A 36 -11.17 3.90 15.07
C LEU A 36 -11.85 2.99 14.04
N GLY A 37 -11.12 2.53 13.01
CA GLY A 37 -11.68 1.80 11.88
C GLY A 37 -12.64 2.66 11.05
N THR A 38 -12.35 3.95 10.90
CA THR A 38 -13.24 4.92 10.26
C THR A 38 -12.55 5.78 9.20
N SER A 39 -13.35 6.35 8.30
CA SER A 39 -12.90 7.35 7.33
C SER A 39 -12.48 8.67 7.99
N TYR A 40 -11.77 9.52 7.25
CA TYR A 40 -11.40 10.85 7.73
C TYR A 40 -12.61 11.68 8.16
N SER A 41 -13.67 11.71 7.35
CA SER A 41 -14.90 12.45 7.65
C SER A 41 -15.52 12.00 8.97
N GLU A 42 -15.49 10.70 9.25
CA GLU A 42 -15.98 10.16 10.53
C GLU A 42 -15.08 10.51 11.70
N VAL A 43 -13.75 10.54 11.53
CA VAL A 43 -12.84 11.05 12.57
C VAL A 43 -13.21 12.50 12.92
N MET A 44 -13.53 13.34 11.94
CA MET A 44 -13.95 14.72 12.17
C MET A 44 -15.28 14.83 12.94
N LEU A 45 -16.20 13.89 12.73
CA LEU A 45 -17.45 13.83 13.50
C LEU A 45 -17.24 13.35 14.95
N ARG A 46 -16.15 12.63 15.21
CA ARG A 46 -15.82 11.99 16.49
C ARG A 46 -14.75 12.73 17.30
N LEU A 47 -14.43 13.97 16.94
CA LEU A 47 -13.36 14.74 17.60
C LEU A 47 -13.52 14.86 19.12
N GLN A 48 -14.76 14.82 19.63
CA GLN A 48 -15.07 14.91 21.06
C GLN A 48 -15.22 13.53 21.73
N ASP A 49 -15.16 12.44 20.97
CA ASP A 49 -15.29 11.09 21.51
C ASP A 49 -14.09 10.75 22.39
N VAL A 50 -14.36 10.08 23.51
CA VAL A 50 -13.34 9.63 24.46
C VAL A 50 -12.71 8.34 23.93
N LEU A 51 -11.38 8.32 23.87
CA LEU A 51 -10.64 7.10 23.52
C LEU A 51 -10.57 6.14 24.71
N THR A 52 -10.75 4.85 24.44
CA THR A 52 -10.49 3.81 25.45
C THR A 52 -9.01 3.75 25.80
N ALA A 53 -8.65 3.18 26.96
CA ALA A 53 -7.25 3.04 27.36
C ALA A 53 -6.43 2.26 26.31
N GLU A 54 -6.99 1.17 25.78
CA GLU A 54 -6.38 0.35 24.72
C GLU A 54 -6.16 1.17 23.43
N GLN A 55 -7.16 1.98 23.02
CA GLN A 55 -7.02 2.83 21.84
C GLN A 55 -5.92 3.88 22.02
N LYS A 56 -5.81 4.48 23.21
CA LYS A 56 -4.74 5.47 23.50
C LYS A 56 -3.37 4.83 23.48
N GLU A 57 -3.23 3.67 24.11
CA GLU A 57 -1.97 2.90 24.14
C GLU A 57 -1.52 2.55 22.72
N LYS A 58 -2.39 1.91 21.94
CA LYS A 58 -2.07 1.53 20.56
C LYS A 58 -1.84 2.74 19.65
N PHE A 59 -2.58 3.83 19.83
CA PHE A 59 -2.36 5.07 19.08
C PHE A 59 -0.97 5.64 19.37
N GLN A 60 -0.59 5.74 20.64
CA GLN A 60 0.73 6.23 21.03
C GLN A 60 1.86 5.34 20.49
N GLU A 61 1.74 4.02 20.63
CA GLU A 61 2.74 3.06 20.13
C GLU A 61 3.02 3.27 18.63
N LEU A 62 1.97 3.36 17.81
CA LEU A 62 2.11 3.56 16.36
C LEU A 62 2.70 4.93 16.01
N ILE A 63 2.38 5.98 16.79
CA ILE A 63 2.95 7.32 16.60
C ILE A 63 4.43 7.35 16.96
N GLU A 64 4.83 6.70 18.05
CA GLU A 64 6.23 6.59 18.47
C GLU A 64 7.04 5.73 17.49
N GLU A 65 6.46 4.65 16.99
CA GLU A 65 7.07 3.81 15.95
C GLU A 65 7.30 4.61 14.67
N HIS A 66 6.31 5.38 14.20
CA HIS A 66 6.48 6.25 13.02
C HIS A 66 7.53 7.36 13.26
N ALA A 67 7.53 7.95 14.45
CA ALA A 67 8.54 8.96 14.83
C ALA A 67 9.97 8.42 14.71
N SER A 68 10.19 7.12 14.96
CA SER A 68 11.50 6.48 14.82
C SER A 68 12.02 6.42 13.37
N GLY A 69 11.17 6.65 12.37
CA GLY A 69 11.54 6.66 10.94
C GLY A 69 10.81 5.64 10.08
N ARG A 70 10.14 4.66 10.69
CA ARG A 70 9.36 3.67 9.96
C ARG A 70 8.17 4.33 9.25
N PRO A 71 7.91 4.05 7.96
CA PRO A 71 6.71 4.52 7.26
C PRO A 71 5.43 4.17 8.00
N VAL A 72 4.47 5.10 8.08
CA VAL A 72 3.24 4.92 8.85
C VAL A 72 2.47 3.67 8.39
N GLN A 73 2.45 3.38 7.10
CA GLN A 73 1.81 2.20 6.52
C GLN A 73 2.41 0.89 7.04
N TYR A 74 3.73 0.83 7.21
CA TYR A 74 4.39 -0.34 7.77
C TYR A 74 4.14 -0.48 9.27
N CYS A 75 3.94 0.62 10.00
CA CYS A 75 3.45 0.57 11.38
C CYS A 75 2.01 0.01 11.42
N LEU A 76 1.16 0.44 10.49
CA LEU A 76 -0.22 -0.03 10.36
C LEU A 76 -0.34 -1.46 9.78
N GLY A 77 0.71 -1.95 9.12
CA GLY A 77 0.71 -3.20 8.35
C GLY A 77 -0.22 -3.19 7.13
N SER A 78 -0.68 -2.02 6.68
CA SER A 78 -1.62 -1.89 5.57
C SER A 78 -1.58 -0.54 4.87
N GLU A 79 -2.00 -0.52 3.60
CA GLU A 79 -2.23 0.67 2.78
C GLU A 79 -3.49 0.46 1.92
N GLU A 80 -4.22 1.53 1.65
CA GLU A 80 -5.36 1.53 0.72
C GLU A 80 -4.87 1.73 -0.71
N PHE A 81 -5.36 0.90 -1.62
CA PHE A 81 -5.11 1.03 -3.05
C PHE A 81 -6.35 0.60 -3.82
N TYR A 82 -6.81 1.45 -4.73
CA TYR A 82 -7.98 1.22 -5.58
C TYR A 82 -9.23 0.82 -4.76
N GLY A 83 -9.44 1.52 -3.65
CA GLY A 83 -10.58 1.30 -2.72
C GLY A 83 -10.50 0.01 -1.91
N ARG A 84 -9.33 -0.62 -1.78
CA ARG A 84 -9.12 -1.87 -1.05
C ARG A 84 -7.90 -1.77 -0.13
N SER A 85 -7.99 -2.40 1.02
CA SER A 85 -6.90 -2.52 1.99
C SER A 85 -5.95 -3.66 1.61
N PHE A 86 -4.69 -3.32 1.33
CA PHE A 86 -3.60 -4.27 1.10
C PHE A 86 -2.72 -4.36 2.35
N ILE A 87 -2.30 -5.56 2.70
CA ILE A 87 -1.24 -5.82 3.67
C ILE A 87 0.07 -5.34 3.04
N VAL A 88 0.84 -4.56 3.80
CA VAL A 88 2.18 -4.11 3.43
C VAL A 88 3.13 -4.29 4.61
N ASP A 89 4.37 -4.59 4.30
CA ASP A 89 5.48 -4.70 5.23
C ASP A 89 6.79 -4.36 4.50
N GLU A 90 7.93 -4.45 5.20
CA GLU A 90 9.25 -4.11 4.69
C GLU A 90 9.70 -4.95 3.49
N SER A 91 8.98 -6.03 3.14
CA SER A 91 9.29 -6.84 1.95
C SER A 91 8.67 -6.31 0.65
N VAL A 92 7.77 -5.32 0.73
CA VAL A 92 7.04 -4.80 -0.43
C VAL A 92 7.01 -3.27 -0.47
N LEU A 93 7.07 -2.71 -1.67
CA LEU A 93 6.84 -1.27 -1.86
C LEU A 93 5.41 -0.91 -1.41
N ILE A 94 5.26 0.22 -0.72
CA ILE A 94 3.95 0.77 -0.37
C ILE A 94 3.25 1.21 -1.67
N PRO A 95 2.04 0.71 -1.99
CA PRO A 95 1.29 1.14 -3.15
C PRO A 95 1.11 2.66 -3.18
N ARG A 96 1.36 3.28 -4.34
CA ARG A 96 1.27 4.73 -4.51
C ARG A 96 -0.05 5.11 -5.19
N PRO A 97 -0.71 6.22 -4.80
CA PRO A 97 -1.94 6.67 -5.45
C PRO A 97 -1.81 6.86 -6.96
N GLU A 98 -0.65 7.31 -7.44
CA GLU A 98 -0.35 7.50 -8.87
C GLU A 98 -0.41 6.17 -9.65
N THR A 99 -0.10 5.04 -8.99
CA THR A 99 -0.19 3.71 -9.59
C THR A 99 -1.66 3.30 -9.87
N GLU A 100 -2.65 3.94 -9.25
CA GLU A 100 -4.06 3.69 -9.58
C GLU A 100 -4.41 4.17 -11.00
N GLU A 101 -3.75 5.22 -11.49
CA GLU A 101 -3.93 5.71 -12.86
C GLU A 101 -3.46 4.69 -13.90
N LEU A 102 -2.42 3.89 -13.57
CA LEU A 102 -1.96 2.79 -14.41
C LEU A 102 -3.04 1.71 -14.55
N VAL A 103 -3.69 1.34 -13.45
CA VAL A 103 -4.79 0.36 -13.44
C VAL A 103 -5.96 0.87 -14.29
N LEU A 104 -6.42 2.10 -14.01
CA LEU A 104 -7.54 2.71 -14.75
C LEU A 104 -7.22 2.87 -16.24
N GLY A 105 -6.03 3.36 -16.57
CA GLY A 105 -5.56 3.52 -17.94
C GLY A 105 -5.50 2.18 -18.70
N THR A 106 -5.06 1.12 -18.01
CA THR A 106 -5.00 -0.22 -18.57
C THR A 106 -6.38 -0.78 -18.86
N ILE A 107 -7.32 -0.69 -17.92
CA ILE A 107 -8.71 -1.14 -18.12
C ILE A 107 -9.34 -0.42 -19.33
N ASN A 108 -9.19 0.91 -19.39
CA ASN A 108 -9.71 1.71 -20.49
C ASN A 108 -9.11 1.34 -21.84
N ARG A 109 -7.81 1.04 -21.89
CA ARG A 109 -7.11 0.64 -23.12
C ARG A 109 -7.45 -0.80 -23.53
N MET A 110 -7.53 -1.70 -22.56
CA MET A 110 -7.92 -3.09 -22.76
C MET A 110 -9.30 -3.19 -23.40
N ASN A 111 -10.28 -2.49 -22.85
CA ASN A 111 -11.66 -2.48 -23.37
C ASN A 111 -11.74 -1.98 -24.82
N LYS A 112 -10.89 -1.02 -25.20
CA LYS A 112 -10.84 -0.48 -26.57
C LYS A 112 -10.17 -1.42 -27.58
N ILE A 113 -9.16 -2.17 -27.15
CA ILE A 113 -8.34 -3.00 -28.05
C ILE A 113 -8.91 -4.40 -28.18
N PHE A 114 -9.30 -5.02 -27.06
CA PHE A 114 -9.65 -6.43 -26.99
C PHE A 114 -11.15 -6.69 -26.84
N ASN A 115 -11.95 -5.65 -26.51
CA ASN A 115 -13.40 -5.77 -26.28
C ASN A 115 -13.70 -6.92 -25.30
N ASP A 116 -14.64 -7.82 -25.63
CA ASP A 116 -15.04 -8.97 -24.78
C ASP A 116 -14.12 -10.21 -24.90
N GLN A 117 -12.92 -10.08 -25.46
CA GLN A 117 -11.99 -11.20 -25.55
C GLN A 117 -11.32 -11.48 -24.20
N THR A 118 -11.13 -12.75 -23.88
CA THR A 118 -10.30 -13.15 -22.73
C THR A 118 -8.85 -12.74 -22.96
N VAL A 119 -8.34 -11.88 -22.09
CA VAL A 119 -6.99 -11.34 -22.15
C VAL A 119 -6.10 -12.00 -21.09
N LYS A 120 -4.81 -12.14 -21.40
CA LYS A 120 -3.78 -12.54 -20.45
C LYS A 120 -2.87 -11.37 -20.10
N LEU A 121 -2.78 -11.07 -18.80
CA LEU A 121 -1.96 -10.01 -18.24
C LEU A 121 -0.79 -10.60 -17.44
N ALA A 122 0.39 -10.01 -17.60
CA ALA A 122 1.53 -10.21 -16.72
C ALA A 122 1.79 -8.94 -15.91
N ASP A 123 1.93 -9.07 -14.59
CA ASP A 123 2.43 -8.02 -13.70
C ASP A 123 3.85 -8.37 -13.25
N ILE A 124 4.81 -7.49 -13.53
CA ILE A 124 6.24 -7.72 -13.29
C ILE A 124 6.72 -6.88 -12.11
N GLY A 125 7.26 -7.53 -11.08
CA GLY A 125 7.59 -6.87 -9.82
C GLY A 125 6.33 -6.52 -9.04
N THR A 126 5.49 -7.52 -8.76
CA THR A 126 4.14 -7.31 -8.23
C THR A 126 4.11 -6.73 -6.82
N GLY A 127 5.19 -6.88 -6.05
CA GLY A 127 5.31 -6.37 -4.69
C GLY A 127 4.19 -6.91 -3.79
N SER A 128 3.35 -6.02 -3.27
CA SER A 128 2.17 -6.36 -2.46
C SER A 128 1.02 -6.99 -3.25
N GLY A 129 1.15 -7.10 -4.58
CA GLY A 129 0.10 -7.58 -5.48
C GLY A 129 -0.89 -6.50 -5.90
N ALA A 130 -0.67 -5.23 -5.54
CA ALA A 130 -1.63 -4.14 -5.72
C ALA A 130 -2.17 -4.03 -7.16
N ILE A 131 -1.29 -4.06 -8.17
CA ILE A 131 -1.68 -3.97 -9.58
C ILE A 131 -2.39 -5.25 -10.02
N ALA A 132 -1.74 -6.41 -9.89
CA ALA A 132 -2.28 -7.71 -10.30
C ALA A 132 -3.67 -8.00 -9.71
N ILE A 133 -3.83 -7.79 -8.41
CA ILE A 133 -5.07 -8.05 -7.68
C ILE A 133 -6.16 -7.07 -8.10
N SER A 134 -5.86 -5.76 -8.17
CA SER A 134 -6.84 -4.78 -8.63
C SER A 134 -7.29 -5.06 -10.06
N MET A 135 -6.38 -5.37 -10.98
CA MET A 135 -6.72 -5.77 -12.36
C MET A 135 -7.64 -6.98 -12.40
N LYS A 136 -7.38 -8.01 -11.58
CA LYS A 136 -8.23 -9.21 -11.52
C LYS A 136 -9.62 -8.92 -10.96
N LEU A 137 -9.72 -8.07 -9.94
CA LEU A 137 -11.00 -7.76 -9.29
C LEU A 137 -11.88 -6.82 -10.13
N GLU A 138 -11.27 -5.88 -10.85
CA GLU A 138 -12.00 -5.02 -11.80
C GLU A 138 -12.37 -5.75 -13.09
N CYS A 139 -11.59 -6.75 -13.49
CA CYS A 139 -11.79 -7.54 -14.71
C CYS A 139 -11.74 -9.05 -14.40
N PRO A 140 -12.83 -9.65 -13.91
CA PRO A 140 -12.83 -11.05 -13.44
C PRO A 140 -12.42 -12.09 -14.49
N GLU A 141 -12.70 -11.83 -15.77
CA GLU A 141 -12.34 -12.70 -16.90
C GLU A 141 -10.84 -12.64 -17.25
N LEU A 142 -10.09 -11.68 -16.70
CA LEU A 142 -8.67 -11.52 -16.94
C LEU A 142 -7.89 -12.68 -16.35
N LYS A 143 -6.99 -13.26 -17.15
CA LYS A 143 -6.00 -14.22 -16.66
C LYS A 143 -4.76 -13.46 -16.24
N VAL A 144 -4.50 -13.38 -14.94
CA VAL A 144 -3.38 -12.60 -14.39
C VAL A 144 -2.29 -13.54 -13.90
N VAL A 145 -1.08 -13.31 -14.39
CA VAL A 145 0.15 -13.89 -13.86
C VAL A 145 0.95 -12.75 -13.24
N ALA A 146 1.46 -12.94 -12.02
CA ALA A 146 2.25 -11.94 -11.32
C ALA A 146 3.62 -12.53 -10.96
N THR A 147 4.67 -11.76 -11.18
CA THR A 147 6.06 -12.17 -10.92
C THR A 147 6.72 -11.22 -9.95
N ASP A 148 7.62 -11.77 -9.14
CA ASP A 148 8.51 -10.97 -8.31
C ASP A 148 9.82 -11.74 -8.09
N LEU A 149 10.91 -11.00 -7.89
CA LEU A 149 12.20 -11.57 -7.54
C LEU A 149 12.23 -12.02 -6.07
N SER A 150 11.44 -11.37 -5.22
CA SER A 150 11.40 -11.59 -3.78
C SER A 150 10.32 -12.61 -3.40
N GLU A 151 10.74 -13.72 -2.78
CA GLU A 151 9.83 -14.72 -2.21
C GLU A 151 8.98 -14.13 -1.06
N ALA A 152 9.53 -13.19 -0.31
CA ALA A 152 8.81 -12.48 0.75
C ALA A 152 7.71 -11.59 0.16
N ALA A 153 8.00 -10.86 -0.92
CA ALA A 153 7.01 -10.05 -1.61
C ALA A 153 5.86 -10.92 -2.15
N LEU A 154 6.17 -12.03 -2.81
CA LEU A 154 5.14 -12.97 -3.28
C LEU A 154 4.31 -13.56 -2.14
N THR A 155 4.91 -13.83 -0.99
CA THR A 155 4.16 -14.29 0.20
C THR A 155 3.15 -13.22 0.62
N THR A 156 3.54 -11.95 0.66
CA THR A 156 2.65 -10.83 0.98
C THR A 156 1.56 -10.65 -0.08
N ALA A 157 1.91 -10.71 -1.37
CA ALA A 157 0.94 -10.66 -2.47
C ALA A 157 -0.07 -11.81 -2.43
N GLN A 158 0.36 -13.03 -2.14
CA GLN A 158 -0.51 -14.20 -1.99
C GLN A 158 -1.48 -14.03 -0.83
N ARG A 159 -1.02 -13.50 0.31
CA ARG A 159 -1.90 -13.19 1.45
C ARG A 159 -2.96 -12.15 1.09
N ASN A 160 -2.58 -11.11 0.34
CA ASN A 160 -3.53 -10.12 -0.17
C ASN A 160 -4.54 -10.73 -1.15
N ALA A 161 -4.07 -11.53 -2.10
CA ALA A 161 -4.94 -12.21 -3.06
C ALA A 161 -5.93 -13.15 -2.37
N GLN A 162 -5.49 -13.91 -1.38
CA GLN A 162 -6.35 -14.76 -0.56
C GLN A 162 -7.40 -13.95 0.22
N ARG A 163 -6.98 -12.87 0.89
CA ARG A 163 -7.86 -12.00 1.67
C ARG A 163 -8.91 -11.30 0.80
N LEU A 164 -8.54 -10.90 -0.41
CA LEU A 164 -9.39 -10.18 -1.36
C LEU A 164 -10.09 -11.09 -2.38
N ALA A 165 -9.91 -12.41 -2.26
CA ALA A 165 -10.47 -13.43 -3.15
C ALA A 165 -10.13 -13.20 -4.65
N ALA A 166 -8.89 -12.81 -4.95
CA ALA A 166 -8.39 -12.66 -6.31
C ALA A 166 -7.59 -13.90 -6.75
N ASP A 167 -7.97 -14.49 -7.88
CA ASP A 167 -7.29 -15.64 -8.47
C ASP A 167 -6.13 -15.17 -9.38
N ILE A 168 -4.90 -15.32 -8.89
CA ILE A 168 -3.67 -14.87 -9.53
C ILE A 168 -2.65 -16.02 -9.54
N ASP A 169 -1.99 -16.23 -10.68
CA ASP A 169 -0.86 -17.15 -10.80
C ASP A 169 0.44 -16.42 -10.43
N PHE A 170 0.94 -16.64 -9.20
CA PHE A 170 2.18 -16.03 -8.71
C PHE A 170 3.40 -16.89 -9.03
N ARG A 171 4.45 -16.26 -9.58
CA ARG A 171 5.67 -16.98 -9.98
C ARG A 171 6.94 -16.24 -9.54
N LEU A 172 7.76 -16.94 -8.78
CA LEU A 172 9.06 -16.45 -8.32
C LEU A 172 10.06 -16.39 -9.48
N GLY A 173 10.69 -15.25 -9.67
CA GLY A 173 11.88 -15.11 -10.49
C GLY A 173 12.07 -13.71 -11.07
N ASP A 174 13.21 -13.57 -11.72
CA ASP A 174 13.69 -12.29 -12.24
C ASP A 174 12.93 -11.88 -13.51
N LEU A 175 12.23 -10.74 -13.40
CA LEU A 175 11.46 -10.10 -14.46
C LEU A 175 10.59 -11.10 -15.22
N THR A 176 10.81 -11.24 -16.53
CA THR A 176 10.00 -12.08 -17.41
C THR A 176 10.51 -13.51 -17.53
N LYS A 177 11.59 -13.91 -16.82
CA LYS A 177 12.12 -15.27 -16.90
C LYS A 177 11.09 -16.35 -16.53
N PRO A 178 10.24 -16.20 -15.49
CA PRO A 178 9.19 -17.18 -15.18
C PRO A 178 8.06 -17.27 -16.21
N LEU A 179 8.06 -16.38 -17.21
CA LEU A 179 7.05 -16.27 -18.25
C LEU A 179 7.56 -16.78 -19.61
N ALA A 180 8.77 -17.33 -19.65
CA ALA A 180 9.43 -17.74 -20.89
C ALA A 180 8.58 -18.78 -21.67
N GLY A 181 8.37 -18.52 -22.95
CA GLY A 181 7.57 -19.40 -23.83
C GLY A 181 6.07 -19.13 -23.82
N GLU A 182 5.59 -18.19 -22.98
CA GLU A 182 4.19 -17.78 -22.94
C GLU A 182 3.99 -16.42 -23.62
N LYS A 183 2.78 -16.19 -24.14
CA LYS A 183 2.36 -14.89 -24.68
C LYS A 183 1.39 -14.20 -23.74
N PHE A 184 1.50 -12.90 -23.66
CA PHE A 184 0.66 -12.00 -22.87
C PHE A 184 0.21 -10.86 -23.76
N ASP A 185 -1.05 -10.45 -23.63
CA ASP A 185 -1.58 -9.32 -24.40
C ASP A 185 -1.33 -7.99 -23.68
N ILE A 186 -1.19 -8.04 -22.34
CA ILE A 186 -0.86 -6.90 -21.49
C ILE A 186 0.32 -7.28 -20.60
N VAL A 187 1.32 -6.40 -20.52
CA VAL A 187 2.42 -6.49 -19.56
C VAL A 187 2.47 -5.18 -18.79
N LEU A 188 2.29 -5.25 -17.48
CA LEU A 188 2.41 -4.14 -16.55
C LEU A 188 3.64 -4.34 -15.66
N SER A 189 4.18 -3.23 -15.17
CA SER A 189 5.22 -3.21 -14.16
C SER A 189 5.26 -1.83 -13.53
N ASN A 190 5.47 -1.76 -12.23
CA ASN A 190 5.85 -0.55 -11.53
C ASN A 190 7.18 -0.80 -10.81
N PRO A 191 8.29 -0.94 -11.55
CA PRO A 191 9.57 -1.27 -10.97
C PRO A 191 10.08 -0.11 -10.10
N PRO A 192 10.98 -0.36 -9.14
CA PRO A 192 11.59 0.71 -8.36
C PRO A 192 12.26 1.74 -9.29
N TYR A 193 11.82 2.99 -9.19
CA TYR A 193 12.24 4.11 -10.05
C TYR A 193 13.18 5.05 -9.30
N ILE A 194 14.13 4.55 -8.52
CA ILE A 194 15.12 5.43 -7.89
C ILE A 194 16.18 5.76 -8.93
N ALA A 195 15.98 6.87 -9.64
CA ALA A 195 17.10 7.55 -10.28
C ALA A 195 18.05 8.01 -9.16
N PHE A 196 19.32 7.62 -9.23
CA PHE A 196 20.36 7.99 -8.25
C PHE A 196 20.47 9.50 -7.97
N ASP A 197 19.86 10.35 -8.81
CA ASP A 197 19.85 11.81 -8.70
C ASP A 197 18.64 12.39 -7.92
N GLU A 198 17.55 11.65 -7.71
CA GLU A 198 16.32 12.11 -7.02
C GLU A 198 16.25 11.78 -5.52
N ALA A 199 17.22 11.02 -5.00
CA ALA A 199 17.35 10.71 -3.57
C ALA A 199 17.54 11.94 -2.67
N LYS A 200 17.68 13.15 -3.24
CA LYS A 200 17.79 14.42 -2.50
C LYS A 200 16.43 15.06 -2.18
N GLU A 201 15.35 14.68 -2.86
CA GLU A 201 14.00 15.25 -2.67
C GLU A 201 13.02 14.27 -2.03
N MET A 202 13.36 12.97 -1.96
CA MET A 202 12.57 11.98 -1.24
C MET A 202 12.71 12.17 0.27
N SER A 203 11.59 12.07 0.99
CA SER A 203 11.63 12.07 2.46
C SER A 203 12.51 10.92 2.95
N SER A 204 13.31 11.18 3.99
CA SER A 204 14.28 10.20 4.55
C SER A 204 13.66 8.82 4.80
N THR A 205 12.37 8.80 5.13
CA THR A 205 11.56 7.61 5.41
C THR A 205 11.46 6.64 4.24
N VAL A 206 11.35 7.12 2.99
CA VAL A 206 11.19 6.25 1.81
C VAL A 206 12.53 5.61 1.41
N LEU A 207 13.63 6.37 1.51
CA LEU A 207 14.96 5.89 1.17
C LEU A 207 15.53 4.87 2.17
N GLU A 208 15.15 4.97 3.45
CA GLU A 208 15.72 4.12 4.50
C GLU A 208 14.95 2.81 4.73
N HIS A 209 13.67 2.74 4.37
CA HIS A 209 12.79 1.64 4.80
C HIS A 209 12.05 0.87 3.70
N GLU A 210 11.93 1.41 2.47
CA GLU A 210 11.29 0.67 1.37
C GLU A 210 12.30 -0.20 0.62
N PRO A 211 11.89 -1.38 0.10
CA PRO A 211 12.80 -2.26 -0.64
C PRO A 211 13.28 -1.61 -1.94
N HIS A 212 14.59 -1.70 -2.19
CA HIS A 212 15.29 -1.08 -3.33
C HIS A 212 15.60 -2.05 -4.48
N SER A 213 15.08 -3.28 -4.40
CA SER A 213 15.41 -4.39 -5.31
C SER A 213 14.17 -5.13 -5.77
#